data_AF-A0A920FA32-F1
#
_entry.id   AF-A0A920FA32-F1
#
_cell.length_a   1.000
_cell.length_b   1.000
_cell.length_c   1.000
_cell.angle_alpha   90.00
_cell.angle_beta   90.00
_cell.angle_gamma   90.00
#
_symmetry.space_group_name_H-M   'P 1'
#
loop_
_entity.id
_entity.type
_entity.pdbx_description
1 polymer ?
#
loop_
_entity_poly.entity_id
_entity_poly.type
_entity_poly.pdbx_seq_one_letter_code
_entity_poly.pdbx_strand_id
1 'polypeptide(L)'
;MPDNSLPSSIADMPVQYAANPGTEAEVRARYFNTGNAFNIQLPNVPNAVFTEEPRLAFSKETKTGLIPCDTSGEMECKFPATSPFVLAYYARINANETLTTDFVASGSIYYVIQGEGKTVSGDESISWGLVIYLFARW
;
A
#
# COMPACT_ATOMS: atom_id res chain seq x y z
N MET A 1 -41.47 2.38 15.96
CA MET A 1 -40.92 1.01 16.07
C MET A 1 -39.82 0.90 15.03
N PRO A 2 -38.56 0.56 15.37
CA PRO A 2 -37.62 0.19 14.34
C PRO A 2 -38.15 -1.10 13.70
N ASP A 3 -38.22 -1.11 12.38
CA ASP A 3 -38.55 -2.28 11.58
C ASP A 3 -37.51 -3.38 11.86
N ASN A 4 -37.91 -4.39 12.64
CA ASN A 4 -37.07 -5.49 13.06
C ASN A 4 -37.23 -6.66 12.07
N SER A 5 -37.07 -6.38 10.78
CA SER A 5 -37.01 -7.41 9.76
C SER A 5 -35.70 -8.19 9.93
N LEU A 6 -35.82 -9.47 10.28
CA LEU A 6 -34.69 -10.38 10.29
C LEU A 6 -34.11 -10.44 8.86
N PRO A 7 -32.79 -10.46 8.70
CA PRO A 7 -32.17 -10.52 7.38
C PRO A 7 -32.65 -11.75 6.62
N SER A 8 -33.14 -11.53 5.40
CA SER A 8 -33.73 -12.55 4.53
C SER A 8 -32.70 -13.58 4.03
N SER A 9 -31.43 -13.21 4.03
CA SER A 9 -30.30 -14.06 3.69
C SER A 9 -29.05 -13.71 4.50
N ILE A 10 -28.05 -14.61 4.47
CA ILE A 10 -26.75 -14.36 5.11
C ILE A 10 -26.05 -13.11 4.55
N ALA A 11 -26.30 -12.77 3.27
CA ALA A 11 -25.75 -11.57 2.63
C ALA A 11 -26.34 -10.27 3.17
N ASP A 12 -27.56 -10.33 3.71
CA ASP A 12 -28.27 -9.17 4.28
C ASP A 12 -27.91 -8.91 5.75
N MET A 13 -27.18 -9.83 6.39
CA MET A 13 -26.74 -9.62 7.76
C MET A 13 -25.77 -8.43 7.82
N PRO A 14 -25.95 -7.49 8.76
CA PRO A 14 -25.00 -6.40 8.92
C PRO A 14 -23.67 -6.89 9.48
N VAL A 15 -22.64 -6.04 9.41
CA VAL A 15 -21.37 -6.28 10.11
C VAL A 15 -21.63 -6.58 11.59
N GLN A 16 -20.99 -7.63 12.10
CA GLN A 16 -21.14 -8.06 13.48
C GLN A 16 -19.98 -7.55 14.35
N TYR A 17 -20.22 -7.44 15.65
CA TYR A 17 -19.25 -6.99 16.65
C TYR A 17 -19.14 -8.02 17.75
N ALA A 18 -18.02 -8.03 18.47
CA ALA A 18 -17.88 -8.84 19.67
C ALA A 18 -18.94 -8.41 20.70
N ALA A 19 -19.75 -9.36 21.17
CA ALA A 19 -20.78 -9.10 22.18
C ALA A 19 -20.18 -8.71 23.55
N ASN A 20 -18.97 -9.21 23.84
CA ASN A 20 -18.25 -8.91 25.07
C ASN A 20 -16.74 -8.84 24.77
N PRO A 21 -16.22 -7.72 24.23
CA PRO A 21 -14.82 -7.59 23.88
C PRO A 21 -13.95 -7.53 25.14
N GLY A 22 -12.89 -8.34 25.18
CA GLY A 22 -11.89 -8.39 26.26
C GLY A 22 -10.62 -7.57 25.96
N THR A 23 -10.42 -7.13 24.71
CA THR A 23 -9.26 -6.33 24.30
C THR A 23 -9.64 -5.14 23.42
N GLU A 24 -8.77 -4.13 23.34
CA GLU A 24 -8.95 -3.00 22.42
C GLU A 24 -9.01 -3.44 20.95
N ALA A 25 -8.29 -4.51 20.58
CA ALA A 25 -8.35 -5.08 19.25
C ALA A 25 -9.73 -5.68 18.94
N GLU A 26 -10.35 -6.36 19.90
CA GLU A 26 -11.70 -6.90 19.76
C GLU A 26 -12.77 -5.81 19.72
N VAL A 27 -12.59 -4.70 20.44
CA VAL A 27 -13.50 -3.53 20.38
C VAL A 27 -13.61 -2.95 18.96
N ARG A 28 -12.50 -2.91 18.23
CA ARG A 28 -12.43 -2.39 16.85
C ARG A 28 -12.61 -3.47 15.77
N ALA A 29 -12.75 -4.74 16.17
CA ALA A 29 -12.93 -5.84 15.23
C ALA A 29 -14.32 -5.77 14.57
N ARG A 30 -14.34 -6.06 13.27
CA ARG A 30 -15.55 -6.13 12.44
C ARG A 30 -15.61 -7.55 11.90
N TYR A 31 -16.69 -8.28 12.20
CA TYR A 31 -16.87 -9.65 11.78
C TYR A 31 -17.85 -9.69 10.61
N PHE A 32 -17.37 -10.19 9.47
CA PHE A 32 -18.15 -10.35 8.26
C PHE A 32 -18.44 -11.83 8.02
N ASN A 33 -19.62 -12.14 7.50
CA ASN A 33 -19.96 -13.48 7.05
C ASN A 33 -19.62 -13.63 5.56
N THR A 34 -19.61 -14.86 5.04
CA THR A 34 -19.24 -15.11 3.64
C THR A 34 -20.14 -14.45 2.61
N GLY A 35 -21.40 -14.14 2.94
CA GLY A 35 -22.34 -13.44 2.08
C GLY A 35 -22.13 -11.92 1.98
N ASN A 36 -21.47 -11.29 2.97
CA ASN A 36 -21.22 -9.85 2.99
C ASN A 36 -19.72 -9.45 3.05
N ALA A 37 -18.81 -10.40 3.27
CA ALA A 37 -17.37 -10.14 3.43
C ALA A 37 -16.71 -9.48 2.22
N PHE A 38 -17.33 -9.59 1.04
CA PHE A 38 -16.89 -8.98 -0.21
C PHE A 38 -17.84 -7.90 -0.72
N ASN A 39 -18.84 -7.49 0.09
CA ASN A 39 -19.91 -6.57 -0.32
C ASN A 39 -19.62 -5.12 0.11
N ILE A 40 -18.39 -4.82 0.54
CA ILE A 40 -17.92 -3.45 0.74
C ILE A 40 -17.72 -2.84 -0.64
N GLN A 41 -18.67 -2.00 -1.06
CA GLN A 41 -18.50 -1.19 -2.25
C GLN A 41 -17.57 -0.03 -1.92
N LEU A 42 -16.33 -0.14 -2.38
CA LEU A 42 -15.38 0.98 -2.37
C LEU A 42 -15.63 1.86 -3.59
N PRO A 43 -15.22 3.15 -3.55
CA PRO A 43 -15.19 3.98 -4.75
C PRO A 43 -14.48 3.27 -5.90
N ASN A 44 -14.95 3.50 -7.13
CA ASN A 44 -14.29 2.96 -8.30
C ASN A 44 -12.86 3.50 -8.36
N VAL A 45 -11.86 2.61 -8.43
CA VAL A 45 -10.46 2.99 -8.61
C VAL A 45 -10.22 3.14 -10.12
N PRO A 46 -10.11 4.37 -10.65
CA PRO A 46 -9.88 4.55 -12.07
C PRO A 46 -8.49 4.02 -12.47
N ASN A 47 -8.35 3.63 -13.73
CA ASN A 47 -7.04 3.33 -14.28
C ASN A 47 -6.17 4.60 -14.21
N ALA A 48 -4.98 4.49 -13.63
CA ALA A 48 -4.01 5.57 -13.56
C ALA A 48 -2.78 5.25 -14.40
N VAL A 49 -2.18 6.29 -14.98
CA VAL A 49 -0.93 6.22 -15.73
C VAL A 49 0.02 7.26 -15.15
N PHE A 50 1.19 6.81 -14.70
CA PHE A 50 2.18 7.62 -13.98
C PHE A 50 3.33 8.01 -14.92
N THR A 51 3.14 9.05 -15.72
CA THR A 51 4.17 9.53 -16.68
C THR A 51 5.09 10.59 -16.09
N GLU A 52 4.63 11.36 -15.11
CA GLU A 52 5.41 12.45 -14.54
C GLU A 52 6.45 11.95 -13.54
N GLU A 53 6.14 10.89 -12.82
CA GLU A 53 6.97 10.24 -11.82
C GLU A 53 8.27 9.69 -12.42
N PRO A 54 8.27 8.88 -13.50
CA PRO A 54 9.50 8.49 -14.16
C PRO A 54 10.23 9.71 -14.74
N ARG A 55 9.51 10.68 -15.34
CA ARG A 55 10.14 11.90 -15.89
C ARG A 55 10.92 12.66 -14.82
N LEU A 56 10.34 12.81 -13.63
CA LEU A 56 10.99 13.42 -12.47
C LEU A 56 12.15 12.56 -11.96
N ALA A 57 12.00 11.24 -11.88
CA ALA A 57 13.06 10.35 -11.41
C ALA A 57 14.32 10.41 -12.30
N PHE A 58 14.15 10.59 -13.61
CA PHE A 58 15.25 10.71 -14.57
C PHE A 58 15.82 12.13 -14.71
N SER A 59 15.13 13.17 -14.24
CA SER A 59 15.60 14.55 -14.28
C SER A 59 16.87 14.73 -13.44
N LYS A 60 17.84 15.46 -13.99
CA LYS A 60 19.11 15.77 -13.30
C LYS A 60 18.92 16.72 -12.12
N GLU A 61 17.85 17.49 -12.16
CA GLU A 61 17.48 18.47 -11.15
C GLU A 61 16.80 17.84 -9.93
N THR A 62 16.28 16.62 -10.06
CA THR A 62 15.62 15.91 -8.96
C THR A 62 16.63 15.48 -7.90
N LYS A 63 16.32 15.78 -6.64
CA LYS A 63 17.12 15.40 -5.48
C LYS A 63 16.91 13.93 -5.13
N THR A 64 17.79 13.37 -4.29
CA THR A 64 17.53 12.05 -3.70
C THR A 64 16.20 12.05 -2.96
N GLY A 65 15.35 11.07 -3.26
CA GLY A 65 14.01 11.01 -2.69
C GLY A 65 13.12 9.96 -3.36
N LEU A 66 11.89 9.90 -2.85
CA LEU A 66 10.81 9.06 -3.35
C LEU A 66 9.78 9.94 -4.05
N ILE A 67 9.29 9.47 -5.19
CA ILE A 67 8.21 10.11 -5.95
C ILE A 67 7.04 9.12 -5.96
N PRO A 68 5.96 9.37 -5.20
CA PRO A 68 4.85 8.43 -5.08
C PRO A 68 4.01 8.43 -6.35
N CYS A 69 3.64 7.23 -6.80
CA CYS A 69 2.58 7.03 -7.79
C CYS A 69 1.23 7.09 -7.07
N ASP A 70 0.75 8.30 -6.78
CA ASP A 70 -0.38 8.52 -5.87
C ASP A 70 -1.72 8.70 -6.59
N THR A 71 -2.73 7.94 -6.16
CA THR A 71 -4.15 8.02 -6.54
C THR A 71 -5.04 8.07 -5.29
N SER A 72 -4.50 8.56 -4.18
CA SER A 72 -5.21 8.66 -2.90
C SER A 72 -6.47 9.52 -2.96
N GLY A 73 -6.48 10.54 -3.83
CA GLY A 73 -7.66 11.39 -4.05
C GLY A 73 -8.84 10.61 -4.63
N GLU A 74 -8.57 9.75 -5.62
CA GLU A 74 -9.56 8.90 -6.28
C GLU A 74 -10.06 7.77 -5.36
N MET A 75 -9.21 7.30 -4.45
CA MET A 75 -9.56 6.28 -3.46
C MET A 75 -10.10 6.85 -2.14
N GLU A 76 -10.19 8.18 -2.04
CA GLU A 76 -10.63 8.90 -0.84
C GLU A 76 -9.87 8.50 0.44
N CYS A 77 -8.56 8.22 0.32
CA CYS A 77 -7.72 7.85 1.46
C CYS A 77 -6.79 9.00 1.88
N LYS A 78 -6.39 9.00 3.16
CA LYS A 78 -5.58 10.08 3.78
C LYS A 78 -4.07 9.89 3.61
N PHE A 79 -3.66 8.82 2.94
CA PHE A 79 -2.28 8.43 2.77
C PHE A 79 -2.04 8.11 1.30
N PRO A 80 -0.82 8.31 0.78
CA PRO A 80 -0.54 7.99 -0.61
C PRO A 80 -0.81 6.52 -0.90
N ALA A 81 -1.42 6.23 -2.04
CA ALA A 81 -1.68 4.87 -2.47
C ALA A 81 -1.79 4.82 -3.99
N THR A 82 -1.22 3.79 -4.62
CA THR A 82 -1.33 3.55 -6.07
C THR A 82 -2.57 2.72 -6.39
N SER A 83 -2.90 1.80 -5.48
CA SER A 83 -4.10 0.99 -5.46
C SER A 83 -4.43 0.62 -4.00
N PRO A 84 -5.57 -0.03 -3.69
CA PRO A 84 -6.02 -0.25 -2.31
C PRO A 84 -5.00 -0.93 -1.38
N PHE A 85 -4.08 -1.73 -1.93
CA PHE A 85 -3.09 -2.49 -1.14
C PHE A 85 -1.64 -2.24 -1.57
N VAL A 86 -1.40 -1.30 -2.48
CA VAL A 86 -0.07 -1.06 -3.04
C VAL A 86 0.21 0.43 -3.11
N LEU A 87 1.40 0.81 -2.69
CA LEU A 87 1.99 2.12 -2.96
C LEU A 87 3.32 1.91 -3.68
N ALA A 88 3.37 2.34 -4.93
CA ALA A 88 4.57 2.34 -5.74
C ALA A 88 5.25 3.71 -5.67
N TYR A 89 6.59 3.68 -5.76
CA TYR A 89 7.41 4.88 -5.85
C TYR A 89 8.39 4.74 -7.00
N TYR A 90 8.72 5.85 -7.63
CA TYR A 90 10.02 6.01 -8.27
C TYR A 90 11.00 6.56 -7.24
N ALA A 91 12.09 5.82 -7.00
CA ALA A 91 13.18 6.26 -6.15
C ALA A 91 14.31 6.84 -7.02
N ARG A 92 14.83 7.99 -6.62
CA ARG A 92 16.07 8.56 -7.18
C ARG A 92 17.08 8.67 -6.05
N ILE A 93 18.32 8.24 -6.32
CA ILE A 93 19.45 8.41 -5.42
C ILE A 93 20.58 9.04 -6.24
N ASN A 94 20.98 10.26 -5.87
CA ASN A 94 22.12 10.91 -6.48
C ASN A 94 23.43 10.27 -5.98
N ALA A 95 24.49 10.38 -6.78
CA ALA A 95 25.77 9.79 -6.44
C ALA A 95 26.27 10.25 -5.07
N ASN A 96 26.74 9.29 -4.26
CA ASN A 96 27.24 9.49 -2.90
C ASN A 96 26.19 9.97 -1.87
N GLU A 97 24.90 9.96 -2.22
CA GLU A 97 23.81 10.22 -1.27
C GLU A 97 23.18 8.90 -0.80
N THR A 98 22.38 8.98 0.27
CA THR A 98 21.68 7.83 0.86
C THR A 98 20.20 8.15 0.97
N LEU A 99 19.35 7.22 0.52
CA LEU A 99 17.91 7.28 0.73
C LEU A 99 17.56 6.34 1.89
N THR A 100 17.07 6.91 2.99
CA THR A 100 16.56 6.12 4.13
C THR A 100 15.05 5.99 4.02
N THR A 101 14.55 4.77 4.21
CA THR A 101 13.11 4.46 4.16
C THR A 101 12.70 3.63 5.37
N ASP A 102 11.53 3.93 5.93
CA ASP A 102 10.90 3.19 7.02
C ASP A 102 9.40 3.08 6.73
N PHE A 103 9.03 2.08 5.94
CA PHE A 103 7.65 1.90 5.49
C PHE A 103 6.87 1.04 6.49
N VAL A 104 5.65 1.46 6.80
CA VAL A 104 4.67 0.60 7.48
C VAL A 104 4.07 -0.34 6.43
N ALA A 105 4.83 -1.36 6.06
CA ALA A 105 4.45 -2.36 5.07
C ALA A 105 4.86 -3.76 5.52
N SER A 106 4.10 -4.77 5.13
CA SER A 106 4.48 -6.17 5.38
C SER A 106 5.61 -6.64 4.47
N GLY A 107 5.78 -6.00 3.30
CA GLY A 107 6.86 -6.30 2.36
C GLY A 107 7.17 -5.12 1.44
N SER A 108 8.33 -5.16 0.79
CA SER A 108 8.76 -4.16 -0.19
C SER A 108 9.55 -4.83 -1.31
N ILE A 109 9.28 -4.40 -2.54
CA ILE A 109 9.92 -4.92 -3.76
C ILE A 109 10.63 -3.75 -4.43
N TYR A 110 11.87 -3.97 -4.87
CA TYR A 110 12.70 -2.96 -5.50
C TYR A 110 13.14 -3.42 -6.88
N TYR A 111 13.07 -2.53 -7.86
CA TYR A 111 13.56 -2.76 -9.22
C TYR A 111 14.54 -1.65 -9.60
N VAL A 112 15.75 -2.02 -10.01
CA VAL A 112 16.79 -1.08 -10.42
C VAL A 112 16.62 -0.76 -11.89
N ILE A 113 16.12 0.43 -12.20
CA ILE A 113 15.94 0.90 -13.58
C ILE A 113 17.28 1.31 -14.21
N GLN A 114 18.11 2.04 -13.45
CA GLN A 114 19.41 2.53 -13.89
C GLN A 114 20.31 2.75 -12.67
N GLY A 115 21.59 2.43 -12.83
CA GLY A 115 22.63 2.64 -11.81
C GLY A 115 22.92 1.40 -10.99
N GLU A 116 23.70 1.60 -9.94
CA GLU A 116 24.14 0.58 -9.00
C GLU A 116 24.29 1.18 -7.61
N GLY A 117 24.32 0.32 -6.60
CA GLY A 117 24.37 0.74 -5.21
C GLY A 117 24.27 -0.43 -4.25
N LYS A 118 23.93 -0.10 -3.01
CA LYS A 118 23.80 -1.06 -1.92
C LYS A 118 22.64 -0.66 -1.02
N THR A 119 21.85 -1.65 -0.63
CA THR A 119 20.84 -1.53 0.40
C THR A 119 21.32 -2.22 1.67
N VAL A 120 21.05 -1.61 2.81
CA VAL A 120 21.27 -2.20 4.14
C VAL A 120 19.91 -2.25 4.85
N SER A 121 19.56 -3.41 5.41
CA SER A 121 18.34 -3.63 6.19
C SER A 121 18.70 -4.45 7.43
N GLY A 122 18.69 -3.81 8.60
CA GLY A 122 19.27 -4.42 9.81
C GLY A 122 20.73 -4.83 9.57
N ASP A 123 21.03 -6.10 9.81
CA ASP A 123 22.37 -6.67 9.61
C ASP A 123 22.58 -7.22 8.19
N GLU A 124 21.56 -7.15 7.32
CA GLU A 124 21.62 -7.64 5.95
C GLU A 124 22.05 -6.53 4.99
N SER A 125 22.85 -6.90 3.99
CA SER A 125 23.35 -5.98 2.97
C SER A 125 23.31 -6.64 1.60
N ILE A 126 22.74 -5.95 0.62
CA ILE A 126 22.67 -6.42 -0.76
C ILE A 126 23.19 -5.32 -1.68
N SER A 127 24.18 -5.65 -2.49
CA SER A 127 24.61 -4.81 -3.61
C SER A 127 23.75 -5.12 -4.83
N TRP A 128 23.40 -4.08 -5.57
CA TRP A 128 22.55 -4.18 -6.75
C TRP A 128 23.11 -3.31 -7.87
N GLY A 129 22.81 -3.71 -9.10
CA GLY A 129 23.17 -3.04 -10.34
C GLY A 129 22.11 -3.35 -11.38
N LEU A 130 22.45 -3.24 -12.67
CA LEU A 130 21.51 -3.55 -13.75
C LEU A 130 21.28 -5.07 -13.89
N VAL A 131 20.60 -5.68 -12.91
CA VAL A 131 20.10 -7.06 -12.91
C VAL A 131 18.84 -7.10 -12.03
N ILE A 132 17.81 -7.79 -12.50
CA ILE A 132 16.52 -7.95 -11.84
C ILE A 132 16.72 -8.67 -10.49
N TYR A 133 16.41 -8.00 -9.38
CA TYR A 133 16.28 -8.64 -8.06
C TYR A 133 14.83 -8.58 -7.62
N LEU A 134 14.19 -9.74 -7.49
CA LEU A 134 12.87 -9.88 -6.86
C LEU A 134 13.13 -10.30 -5.41
N PHE A 135 12.98 -9.38 -4.45
CA PHE A 135 12.97 -9.73 -3.03
C PHE A 135 11.53 -9.66 -2.51
N ALA A 136 11.03 -10.79 -2.04
CA ALA A 136 9.78 -10.90 -1.32
C ALA A 136 10.08 -11.43 0.07
N ARG A 137 9.58 -10.75 1.10
CA ARG A 137 9.35 -11.36 2.40
C ARG A 137 7.97 -10.93 2.88
N TRP A 138 7.21 -11.91 3.34
CA TRP A 138 5.78 -11.86 3.67
C TRP A 138 5.51 -11.12 4.97
#